data_AF-A0A9Q2IEX4-F1
#
_entry.id   AF-A0A9Q2IEX4-F1
#
_cell.length_a   1.000
_cell.length_b   1.000
_cell.length_c   1.000
_cell.angle_alpha   90.00
_cell.angle_beta   90.00
_cell.angle_gamma   90.00
#
_symmetry.space_group_name_H-M   'P 1'
#
loop_
_entity.id
_entity.type
_entity.pdbx_description
1 polymer ?
#
loop_
_entity_poly.entity_id
_entity_poly.type
_entity_poly.pdbx_seq_one_letter_code
_entity_poly.pdbx_strand_id
1 'polypeptide(L)'
;MTKKMPKAEIVEALNEWFDISRYDVLKNLTLEQIYAELERRIFAYKARQQWETAGEENRMLAVYHDAQIRSGKVIHETKWVSDSHMLAHSYAVRPMTRTSLFNYGRAMYRLENNVAKDDVSVSSEYISEYLKQGGLNPSNKMLIEIDLDEASSDDLAEHLKVLITQWQKHLKALKPPEKDFRFGHKTFQKILDYKIIPLMDLIGWEQLNNQKIPYPVLAGILHPDMRYARGSEQIKDTDYPLAYDFLNNDNYFKSLNDFFIKNMHVKSSNIIEVITMNDKPEPKKKTRESR
;
A
#
# COMPACT_ATOMS: atom_id res chain seq x y z
N MET A 1 -11.15 27.16 -15.14
CA MET A 1 -11.70 26.05 -15.94
C MET A 1 -10.65 25.64 -16.95
N THR A 2 -9.97 24.50 -16.77
CA THR A 2 -9.08 23.95 -17.79
C THR A 2 -9.92 23.55 -19.00
N LYS A 3 -9.55 24.03 -20.19
CA LYS A 3 -10.20 23.68 -21.45
C LYS A 3 -10.07 22.16 -21.65
N LYS A 4 -11.17 21.49 -22.01
CA LYS A 4 -11.13 20.06 -22.33
C LYS A 4 -10.33 19.87 -23.64
N MET A 5 -9.31 19.02 -23.61
CA MET A 5 -8.50 18.72 -24.79
C MET A 5 -9.32 17.89 -25.79
N PRO A 6 -9.26 18.18 -27.10
CA PRO A 6 -9.73 17.29 -28.15
C PRO A 6 -9.03 15.93 -28.10
N LYS A 7 -9.70 14.89 -28.58
CA LYS A 7 -9.15 13.52 -28.61
C LYS A 7 -7.78 13.43 -29.32
N ALA A 8 -7.59 14.19 -30.41
CA ALA A 8 -6.33 14.20 -31.17
C ALA A 8 -5.16 14.73 -30.32
N GLU A 9 -5.36 15.85 -29.62
CA GLU A 9 -4.34 16.43 -28.73
C GLU A 9 -4.01 15.50 -27.55
N ILE A 10 -5.00 14.76 -27.02
CA ILE A 10 -4.74 13.74 -25.99
C ILE A 10 -3.85 12.63 -26.54
N VAL A 11 -4.15 12.12 -27.73
CA VAL A 11 -3.35 11.05 -28.35
C VAL A 11 -1.92 11.53 -28.64
N GLU A 12 -1.77 12.74 -29.16
CA GLU A 12 -0.46 13.36 -29.41
C GLU A 12 0.36 13.46 -28.11
N ALA A 13 -0.22 14.01 -27.04
CA ALA A 13 0.46 14.16 -25.75
C ALA A 13 0.81 12.80 -25.10
N LEU A 14 0.00 11.75 -25.30
CA LEU A 14 0.32 10.41 -24.80
C LEU A 14 1.47 9.77 -25.59
N ASN A 15 1.50 9.95 -26.91
CA ASN A 15 2.54 9.38 -27.78
C ASN A 15 3.94 9.96 -27.50
N GLU A 16 4.06 11.12 -26.86
CA GLU A 16 5.35 11.71 -26.50
C GLU A 16 6.14 10.87 -25.48
N TRP A 17 5.45 10.12 -24.61
CA TRP A 17 6.10 9.44 -23.48
C TRP A 17 5.62 8.00 -23.27
N PHE A 18 4.38 7.67 -23.61
CA PHE A 18 3.79 6.38 -23.33
C PHE A 18 4.12 5.36 -24.42
N ASP A 19 4.71 4.24 -24.01
CA ASP A 19 4.98 3.10 -24.86
C ASP A 19 4.73 1.82 -24.05
N ILE A 20 3.75 1.03 -24.50
CA ILE A 20 3.31 -0.18 -23.79
C ILE A 20 4.39 -1.26 -23.74
N SER A 21 5.30 -1.30 -24.73
CA SER A 21 6.37 -2.30 -24.79
C SER A 21 7.38 -2.15 -23.64
N ARG A 22 7.55 -0.92 -23.12
CA ARG A 22 8.41 -0.64 -21.96
C ARG A 22 7.94 -1.35 -20.68
N TYR A 23 6.68 -1.78 -20.65
CA TYR A 23 6.10 -2.49 -19.51
C TYR A 23 6.17 -4.01 -19.65
N ASP A 24 6.67 -4.57 -20.75
CA ASP A 24 6.78 -6.03 -20.90
C ASP A 24 7.76 -6.65 -19.89
N VAL A 25 8.70 -5.85 -19.39
CA VAL A 25 9.62 -6.21 -18.30
C VAL A 25 8.90 -6.56 -16.99
N LEU A 26 7.64 -6.13 -16.80
CA LEU A 26 6.86 -6.46 -15.59
C LEU A 26 6.77 -7.98 -15.34
N LYS A 27 6.78 -8.79 -16.40
CA LYS A 27 6.78 -10.26 -16.30
C LYS A 27 8.08 -10.83 -15.76
N ASN A 28 9.17 -10.06 -15.84
CA ASN A 28 10.49 -10.48 -15.39
C ASN A 28 10.79 -10.03 -13.95
N LEU A 29 9.92 -9.18 -13.38
CA LEU A 29 10.11 -8.64 -12.03
C LEU A 29 9.85 -9.70 -10.96
N THR A 30 10.52 -9.52 -9.83
CA THR A 30 10.25 -10.28 -8.60
C THR A 30 8.97 -9.79 -7.90
N LEU A 31 8.47 -10.56 -6.94
CA LEU A 31 7.36 -10.13 -6.07
C LEU A 31 7.67 -8.79 -5.37
N GLU A 32 8.88 -8.64 -4.83
CA GLU A 32 9.33 -7.39 -4.18
C GLU A 32 9.35 -6.22 -5.15
N GLN A 33 9.83 -6.44 -6.39
CA GLN A 33 9.87 -5.42 -7.43
C GLN A 33 8.46 -4.97 -7.84
N ILE A 34 7.52 -5.90 -8.04
CA ILE A 34 6.15 -5.51 -8.40
C ILE A 34 5.42 -4.84 -7.24
N TYR A 35 5.61 -5.33 -6.02
CA TYR A 35 5.10 -4.67 -4.82
C TYR A 35 5.58 -3.21 -4.77
N ALA A 36 6.87 -2.98 -5.03
CA ALA A 36 7.46 -1.65 -5.11
C ALA A 36 6.82 -0.77 -6.19
N GLU A 37 6.65 -1.29 -7.40
CA GLU A 37 6.05 -0.54 -8.51
C GLU A 37 4.61 -0.14 -8.22
N LEU A 38 3.81 -1.01 -7.58
CA LEU A 38 2.46 -0.71 -7.16
C LEU A 38 2.45 0.34 -6.05
N GLU A 39 3.24 0.15 -4.99
CA GLU A 39 3.26 1.07 -3.85
C GLU A 39 3.66 2.48 -4.28
N ARG A 40 4.71 2.64 -5.10
CA ARG A 40 5.17 3.96 -5.53
C ARG A 40 4.09 4.73 -6.32
N ARG A 41 3.34 4.04 -7.19
CA ARG A 41 2.25 4.66 -7.95
C ARG A 41 1.07 5.05 -7.07
N ILE A 42 0.71 4.18 -6.13
CA ILE A 42 -0.34 4.46 -5.13
C ILE A 42 0.06 5.69 -4.29
N PHE A 43 1.29 5.70 -3.81
CA PHE A 43 1.84 6.81 -3.05
C PHE A 43 1.81 8.12 -3.83
N ALA A 44 2.39 8.14 -5.04
CA ALA A 44 2.46 9.34 -5.86
C ALA A 44 1.07 9.90 -6.18
N TYR A 45 0.11 9.02 -6.50
CA TYR A 45 -1.27 9.41 -6.77
C TYR A 45 -1.97 10.05 -5.55
N LYS A 46 -1.81 9.45 -4.37
CA LYS A 46 -2.38 10.00 -3.11
C LYS A 46 -1.69 11.29 -2.68
N ALA A 47 -0.37 11.37 -2.82
CA ALA A 47 0.39 12.59 -2.54
C ALA A 47 -0.10 13.77 -3.40
N ARG A 48 -0.49 13.52 -4.66
CA ARG A 48 -1.13 14.53 -5.53
C ARG A 48 -2.53 14.92 -5.07
N GLN A 49 -3.36 13.97 -4.62
CA GLN A 49 -4.68 14.31 -4.06
C GLN A 49 -4.58 15.15 -2.80
N GLN A 50 -3.55 14.91 -2.00
CA GLN A 50 -3.29 15.58 -0.74
C GLN A 50 -2.18 16.61 -0.88
N TRP A 51 -2.01 17.22 -2.07
CA TRP A 51 -0.85 18.06 -2.39
C TRP A 51 -0.58 19.10 -1.31
N GLU A 52 -1.61 19.83 -0.88
CA GLU A 52 -1.50 20.87 0.14
C GLU A 52 -1.03 20.36 1.52
N THR A 53 -1.29 19.10 1.86
CA THR A 53 -0.97 18.52 3.18
C THR A 53 0.13 17.45 3.15
N ALA A 54 0.57 17.02 1.97
CA ALA A 54 1.52 15.92 1.81
C ALA A 54 2.91 16.22 2.41
N GLY A 55 3.29 17.48 2.60
CA GLY A 55 4.64 17.88 3.01
C GLY A 55 5.64 17.84 1.85
N GLU A 56 6.74 18.57 1.99
CA GLU A 56 7.70 18.82 0.90
C GLU A 56 8.34 17.53 0.35
N GLU A 57 8.79 16.63 1.22
CA GLU A 57 9.41 15.36 0.85
C GLU A 57 8.48 14.49 -0.01
N ASN A 58 7.23 14.32 0.43
CA ASN A 58 6.26 13.51 -0.31
C ASN A 58 5.88 14.14 -1.65
N ARG A 59 5.80 15.48 -1.72
CA ARG A 59 5.61 16.20 -2.99
C ARG A 59 6.77 15.97 -3.95
N MET A 60 8.01 16.06 -3.47
CA MET A 60 9.21 15.81 -4.29
C MET A 60 9.25 14.36 -4.79
N LEU A 61 8.91 13.39 -3.95
CA LEU A 61 8.85 11.98 -4.36
C LEU A 61 7.78 11.75 -5.44
N ALA A 62 6.61 12.38 -5.33
CA ALA A 62 5.58 12.30 -6.36
C ALA A 62 6.03 12.92 -7.70
N VAL A 63 6.69 14.09 -7.65
CA VAL A 63 7.26 14.75 -8.84
C VAL A 63 8.36 13.90 -9.47
N TYR A 64 9.24 13.34 -8.65
CA TYR A 64 10.30 12.45 -9.12
C TYR A 64 9.72 11.22 -9.82
N HIS A 65 8.72 10.58 -9.21
CA HIS A 65 7.99 9.47 -9.82
C HIS A 65 7.48 9.85 -11.22
N ASP A 66 6.75 10.97 -11.32
CA ASP A 66 6.15 11.40 -12.57
C ASP A 66 7.19 11.73 -13.65
N ALA A 67 8.31 12.35 -13.26
CA ALA A 67 9.41 12.63 -14.17
C ALA A 67 10.02 11.36 -14.75
N GLN A 68 10.22 10.31 -13.93
CA GLN A 68 10.77 9.04 -14.39
C GLN A 68 9.82 8.36 -15.39
N ILE A 69 8.53 8.25 -15.06
CA ILE A 69 7.52 7.67 -15.96
C ILE A 69 7.48 8.42 -17.30
N ARG A 70 7.41 9.76 -17.27
CA ARG A 70 7.37 10.59 -18.49
C ARG A 70 8.67 10.57 -19.29
N SER A 71 9.81 10.30 -18.66
CA SER A 71 11.08 10.09 -19.37
C SER A 71 11.20 8.72 -20.04
N GLY A 72 10.22 7.83 -19.84
CA GLY A 72 10.24 6.47 -20.35
C GLY A 72 10.89 5.44 -19.41
N LYS A 73 11.39 5.86 -18.25
CA LYS A 73 11.90 4.97 -17.20
C LYS A 73 10.73 4.50 -16.32
N VAL A 74 9.92 3.60 -16.88
CA VAL A 74 8.66 3.15 -16.25
C VAL A 74 8.85 2.20 -15.06
N ILE A 75 10.04 1.60 -14.92
CA ILE A 75 10.44 0.78 -13.78
C ILE A 75 11.50 1.54 -12.99
N HIS A 76 11.31 1.64 -11.68
CA HIS A 76 12.32 2.22 -10.80
C HIS A 76 13.11 1.10 -10.12
N GLU A 77 14.43 1.16 -10.25
CA GLU A 77 15.36 0.21 -9.62
C GLU A 77 15.03 -0.01 -8.15
N THR A 78 15.09 -1.27 -7.74
CA THR A 78 14.88 -1.74 -6.37
C THR A 78 15.96 -1.24 -5.45
N LYS A 79 15.78 -0.04 -4.89
CA LYS A 79 16.34 0.29 -3.59
C LYS A 79 15.18 0.47 -2.64
N TRP A 80 14.67 -0.65 -2.16
CA TRP A 80 13.72 -0.68 -1.06
C TRP A 80 14.49 -0.66 0.27
N VAL A 81 13.73 -0.52 1.37
CA VAL A 81 14.11 -0.29 2.78
C VAL A 81 15.43 -0.89 3.29
N SER A 82 15.97 -1.97 2.71
CA SER A 82 17.28 -2.50 3.11
C SER A 82 18.44 -1.53 2.88
N ASP A 83 18.30 -0.63 1.90
CA ASP A 83 19.36 0.32 1.51
C ASP A 83 19.17 1.70 2.15
N SER A 84 17.99 1.97 2.72
CA SER A 84 17.77 3.12 3.59
C SER A 84 18.04 2.69 5.03
N HIS A 85 18.51 3.57 5.90
CA HIS A 85 18.69 3.28 7.34
C HIS A 85 17.34 3.12 8.08
N MET A 86 16.38 2.43 7.46
CA MET A 86 15.00 2.25 7.91
C MET A 86 14.80 0.81 8.37
N LEU A 87 14.12 0.66 9.49
CA LEU A 87 13.65 -0.63 9.96
C LEU A 87 12.41 -1.07 9.16
N ALA A 88 12.25 -2.39 8.98
CA ALA A 88 11.11 -2.96 8.28
C ALA A 88 9.77 -2.59 8.94
N HIS A 89 8.73 -2.39 8.13
CA HIS A 89 7.40 -2.02 8.62
C HIS A 89 6.27 -2.47 7.68
N SER A 90 5.04 -2.43 8.19
CA SER A 90 3.79 -2.60 7.45
C SER A 90 2.84 -1.42 7.73
N TYR A 91 1.66 -1.42 7.10
CA TYR A 91 0.64 -0.41 7.44
C TYR A 91 0.10 -0.58 8.87
N ALA A 92 0.18 -1.78 9.45
CA ALA A 92 -0.38 -2.12 10.75
C ALA A 92 0.66 -2.06 11.88
N VAL A 93 1.92 -2.41 11.59
CA VAL A 93 3.02 -2.49 12.54
C VAL A 93 4.20 -1.72 11.99
N ARG A 94 4.65 -0.69 12.71
CA ARG A 94 5.82 0.10 12.34
C ARG A 94 6.61 0.51 13.58
N PRO A 95 7.95 0.57 13.48
CA PRO A 95 8.79 1.18 14.50
C PRO A 95 8.36 2.62 14.76
N MET A 96 8.47 3.05 16.02
CA MET A 96 8.15 4.41 16.41
C MET A 96 9.14 5.39 15.77
N THR A 97 8.63 6.46 15.16
CA THR A 97 9.49 7.51 14.62
C THR A 97 9.82 8.54 15.69
N ARG A 98 10.96 9.22 15.55
CA ARG A 98 11.36 10.34 16.44
C ARG A 98 10.22 11.37 16.59
N THR A 99 9.58 11.73 15.48
CA THR A 99 8.42 12.64 15.46
C THR A 99 7.23 12.09 16.24
N SER A 100 6.95 10.78 16.13
CA SER A 100 5.85 10.17 16.91
C SER A 100 6.15 10.21 18.41
N LEU A 101 7.39 9.90 18.80
CA LEU A 101 7.82 9.99 20.20
C LEU A 101 7.65 11.41 20.75
N PHE A 102 8.07 12.44 20.00
CA PHE A 102 7.85 13.83 20.40
C PHE A 102 6.37 14.17 20.56
N ASN A 103 5.51 13.69 19.65
CA ASN A 103 4.07 13.93 19.75
C ASN A 103 3.45 13.28 20.98
N TYR A 104 3.88 12.05 21.33
CA TYR A 104 3.47 11.39 22.56
C TYR A 104 4.00 12.11 23.81
N GLY A 105 5.25 12.59 23.80
CA GLY A 105 5.79 13.41 24.89
C GLY A 105 4.99 14.69 25.12
N ARG A 106 4.56 15.37 24.04
CA ARG A 106 3.66 16.54 24.14
C ARG A 106 2.28 16.19 24.67
N ALA A 107 1.75 15.01 24.33
CA ALA A 107 0.47 14.53 24.86
C ALA A 107 0.58 14.27 26.36
N MET A 108 1.65 13.60 26.81
CA MET A 108 1.94 13.37 28.23
C MET A 108 2.03 14.67 29.02
N TYR A 109 2.87 15.60 28.55
CA TYR A 109 3.02 16.91 29.19
C TYR A 109 1.68 17.64 29.36
N ARG A 110 0.77 17.53 28.39
CA ARG A 110 -0.58 18.13 28.49
C ARG A 110 -1.46 17.44 29.53
N LEU A 111 -1.37 16.13 29.69
CA LEU A 111 -2.16 15.41 30.69
C LEU A 111 -1.67 15.70 32.10
N GLU A 112 -0.35 15.78 32.29
CA GLU A 112 0.23 16.05 33.61
C GLU A 112 0.04 17.49 34.08
N ASN A 113 0.00 18.46 33.16
CA ASN A 113 -0.04 19.89 33.50
C ASN A 113 -1.40 20.57 33.31
N ASN A 114 -2.41 19.89 32.74
CA ASN A 114 -3.76 20.43 32.72
C ASN A 114 -4.49 20.05 34.01
N VAL A 115 -5.00 21.06 34.73
CA VAL A 115 -5.91 20.85 35.86
C VAL A 115 -7.14 20.10 35.34
N ALA A 116 -7.34 18.87 35.80
CA ALA A 116 -8.48 18.04 35.42
C ALA A 116 -9.78 18.82 35.68
N LYS A 117 -10.50 19.17 34.61
CA LYS A 117 -11.80 19.83 34.71
C LYS A 117 -12.94 18.85 35.00
N ASP A 118 -12.71 17.54 34.87
CA ASP A 118 -13.70 16.48 35.11
C ASP A 118 -13.05 15.19 35.63
N ASP A 119 -13.90 14.35 36.23
CA ASP A 119 -13.71 13.11 37.00
C ASP A 119 -12.96 11.94 36.32
N VAL A 120 -12.17 12.21 35.28
CA VAL A 120 -11.39 11.18 34.56
C VAL A 120 -10.09 10.96 35.31
N SER A 121 -10.06 9.94 36.18
CA SER A 121 -8.83 9.49 36.83
C SER A 121 -7.90 8.86 35.79
N VAL A 122 -6.93 9.66 35.32
CA VAL A 122 -5.82 9.16 34.51
C VAL A 122 -4.78 8.61 35.49
N SER A 123 -4.65 7.29 35.56
CA SER A 123 -3.86 6.63 36.62
C SER A 123 -3.07 5.41 36.16
N SER A 124 -3.26 4.94 34.93
CA SER A 124 -2.55 3.77 34.44
C SER A 124 -1.05 4.05 34.31
N GLU A 125 -0.21 3.15 34.81
CA GLU A 125 1.25 3.19 34.59
C GLU A 125 1.62 2.80 33.15
N TYR A 126 0.69 2.16 32.41
CA TYR A 126 0.90 1.78 31.02
C TYR A 126 0.53 2.93 30.08
N ILE A 127 1.53 3.46 29.37
CA ILE A 127 1.41 4.64 28.51
C ILE A 127 0.21 4.59 27.54
N SER A 128 -0.08 3.43 26.95
CA SER A 128 -1.16 3.30 25.96
C SER A 128 -2.54 3.42 26.58
N GLU A 129 -2.72 2.92 27.80
CA GLU A 129 -3.96 3.05 28.57
C GLU A 129 -4.06 4.42 29.20
N TYR A 130 -2.96 4.96 29.74
CA TYR A 130 -2.88 6.33 30.26
C TYR A 130 -3.32 7.36 29.22
N LEU A 131 -2.75 7.31 28.01
CA LEU A 131 -3.15 8.20 26.91
C LEU A 131 -4.60 7.99 26.48
N LYS A 132 -5.13 6.78 26.61
CA LYS A 132 -6.53 6.48 26.29
C LYS A 132 -7.48 7.06 27.35
N GLN A 133 -7.17 6.89 28.63
CA GLN A 133 -7.92 7.50 29.73
C GLN A 133 -7.95 9.03 29.56
N GLY A 134 -6.82 9.64 29.23
CA GLY A 134 -6.71 11.07 28.94
C GLY A 134 -7.31 11.55 27.60
N GLY A 135 -7.93 10.66 26.81
CA GLY A 135 -8.54 11.03 25.52
C GLY A 135 -7.55 11.43 24.41
N LEU A 136 -6.24 11.20 24.60
CA LEU A 136 -5.17 11.56 23.66
C LEU A 136 -4.69 10.37 22.80
N ASN A 137 -5.38 9.22 22.86
CA ASN A 137 -5.16 8.06 21.99
C ASN A 137 -6.43 7.65 21.22
N PRO A 138 -7.00 8.51 20.35
CA PRO A 138 -8.26 8.24 19.66
C PRO A 138 -8.20 7.06 18.69
N SER A 139 -6.99 6.66 18.27
CA SER A 139 -6.78 5.53 17.36
C SER A 139 -6.55 4.19 18.06
N ASN A 140 -6.60 4.14 19.39
CA ASN A 140 -6.23 2.96 20.20
C ASN A 140 -4.88 2.34 19.79
N LYS A 141 -3.89 3.19 19.45
CA LYS A 141 -2.55 2.71 19.11
C LYS A 141 -1.89 2.16 20.36
N MET A 142 -1.29 0.98 20.23
CA MET A 142 -0.47 0.41 21.29
C MET A 142 0.98 0.86 21.11
N LEU A 143 1.56 1.45 22.15
CA LEU A 143 2.98 1.67 22.30
C LEU A 143 3.53 0.49 23.10
N ILE A 144 4.54 -0.17 22.54
CA ILE A 144 5.14 -1.38 23.12
C ILE A 144 6.65 -1.25 23.13
N GLU A 145 7.25 -1.94 24.08
CA GLU A 145 8.66 -2.30 24.09
C GLU A 145 8.76 -3.78 23.72
N ILE A 146 9.73 -4.11 22.86
CA ILE A 146 10.04 -5.50 22.49
C ILE A 146 11.53 -5.65 22.73
N ASP A 147 11.89 -6.50 23.70
CA ASP A 147 13.26 -6.92 23.91
C ASP A 147 13.62 -8.03 22.91
N LEU A 148 14.55 -7.74 22.02
CA LEU A 148 14.96 -8.67 20.97
C LEU A 148 16.01 -9.69 21.45
N ASP A 149 16.66 -9.43 22.59
CA ASP A 149 17.71 -10.30 23.14
C ASP A 149 17.15 -11.33 24.12
N GLU A 150 15.94 -11.10 24.65
CA GLU A 150 15.32 -11.93 25.70
C GLU A 150 14.75 -13.27 25.18
N ALA A 151 14.27 -13.32 23.93
CA ALA A 151 13.57 -14.51 23.42
C ALA A 151 13.78 -14.73 21.92
N SER A 152 13.54 -15.98 21.47
CA SER A 152 13.61 -16.32 20.04
C SER A 152 12.54 -15.59 19.24
N SER A 153 12.75 -15.44 17.91
CA SER A 153 11.76 -14.79 17.04
C SER A 153 10.40 -15.51 17.05
N ASP A 154 10.39 -16.84 17.20
CA ASP A 154 9.16 -17.63 17.26
C ASP A 154 8.41 -17.39 18.58
N ASP A 155 9.14 -17.31 19.70
CA ASP A 155 8.54 -17.03 21.01
C ASP A 155 8.01 -15.59 21.10
N LEU A 156 8.77 -14.62 20.60
CA LEU A 156 8.34 -13.22 20.50
C LEU A 156 7.06 -13.10 19.66
N ALA A 157 6.97 -13.82 18.54
CA ALA A 157 5.78 -13.83 17.70
C ALA A 157 4.55 -14.41 18.42
N GLU A 158 4.71 -15.51 19.17
CA GLU A 158 3.60 -16.11 19.92
C GLU A 158 3.16 -15.21 21.10
N HIS A 159 4.11 -14.60 21.82
CA HIS A 159 3.81 -13.61 22.86
C HIS A 159 2.99 -12.44 22.30
N LEU A 160 3.44 -11.83 21.20
CA LEU A 160 2.73 -10.73 20.56
C LEU A 160 1.34 -11.15 20.10
N LYS A 161 1.18 -12.34 19.52
CA LYS A 161 -0.11 -12.87 19.08
C LYS A 161 -1.13 -12.99 20.22
N VAL A 162 -0.71 -13.51 21.38
CA VAL A 162 -1.56 -13.61 22.57
C VAL A 162 -1.87 -12.21 23.12
N LEU A 163 -0.85 -11.37 23.30
CA LEU A 163 -0.98 -10.05 23.91
C LEU A 163 -1.84 -9.09 23.07
N ILE A 164 -1.69 -9.07 21.74
CA ILE A 164 -2.50 -8.24 20.84
C ILE A 164 -4.00 -8.51 21.05
N THR A 165 -4.38 -9.79 21.21
CA THR A 165 -5.78 -10.17 21.44
C THR A 165 -6.30 -9.64 22.78
N GLN A 166 -5.46 -9.66 23.82
CA GLN A 166 -5.82 -9.12 25.14
C GLN A 166 -5.90 -7.60 25.12
N TRP A 167 -4.90 -6.95 24.52
CA TRP A 167 -4.85 -5.50 24.36
C TRP A 167 -6.03 -4.93 23.60
N GLN A 168 -6.48 -5.60 22.53
CA GLN A 168 -7.71 -5.21 21.83
C GLN A 168 -8.94 -5.23 22.75
N LYS A 169 -9.04 -6.21 23.66
CA LYS A 169 -10.13 -6.27 24.66
C LYS A 169 -9.99 -5.18 25.71
N HIS A 170 -8.80 -5.01 26.30
CA HIS A 170 -8.55 -4.00 27.36
C HIS A 170 -8.78 -2.58 26.83
N LEU A 171 -8.25 -2.30 25.64
CA LEU A 171 -8.43 -1.02 24.97
C LEU A 171 -9.75 -0.91 24.21
N LYS A 172 -10.70 -1.86 24.35
CA LYS A 172 -12.02 -1.83 23.68
C LYS A 172 -11.89 -1.41 22.22
N ALA A 173 -10.87 -1.92 21.53
CA ALA A 173 -10.53 -1.51 20.19
C ALA A 173 -11.66 -1.90 19.24
N LEU A 174 -12.05 -0.98 18.37
CA LEU A 174 -13.04 -1.27 17.33
C LEU A 174 -12.46 -2.34 16.40
N LYS A 175 -13.28 -3.34 16.05
CA LYS A 175 -12.90 -4.30 15.03
C LYS A 175 -12.67 -3.53 13.72
N PRO A 176 -11.57 -3.82 13.00
CA PRO A 176 -11.37 -3.24 11.69
C PRO A 176 -12.55 -3.62 10.78
N PRO A 177 -12.98 -2.73 9.87
CA PRO A 177 -14.02 -3.06 8.92
C PRO A 177 -13.61 -4.26 8.08
N GLU A 178 -14.59 -5.05 7.64
CA GLU A 178 -14.31 -6.14 6.70
C GLU A 178 -13.73 -5.56 5.41
N LYS A 179 -12.68 -6.22 4.90
CA LYS A 179 -12.06 -5.82 3.63
C LYS A 179 -12.98 -6.25 2.50
N ASP A 180 -13.39 -5.29 1.69
CA ASP A 180 -14.13 -5.49 0.43
C ASP A 180 -13.28 -6.12 -0.68
N PHE A 181 -11.95 -6.09 -0.53
CA PHE A 181 -11.02 -6.65 -1.50
C PHE A 181 -9.99 -7.62 -0.89
N ARG A 182 -9.85 -8.79 -1.52
CA ARG A 182 -8.83 -9.80 -1.19
C ARG A 182 -7.80 -9.92 -2.32
N PHE A 183 -6.56 -9.56 -2.01
CA PHE A 183 -5.42 -9.71 -2.91
C PHE A 183 -4.89 -11.16 -2.83
N GLY A 184 -4.66 -11.78 -3.98
CA GLY A 184 -4.10 -13.13 -4.07
C GLY A 184 -3.28 -13.35 -5.34
N HIS A 185 -2.82 -14.57 -5.57
CA HIS A 185 -1.99 -14.94 -6.72
C HIS A 185 -2.63 -14.55 -8.07
N LYS A 186 -3.94 -14.80 -8.22
CA LYS A 186 -4.70 -14.41 -9.42
C LYS A 186 -4.78 -12.89 -9.64
N THR A 187 -4.62 -12.09 -8.60
CA THR A 187 -4.61 -10.62 -8.72
C THR A 187 -3.36 -10.16 -9.49
N PHE A 188 -2.20 -10.80 -9.29
CA PHE A 188 -1.01 -10.51 -10.10
C PHE A 188 -1.19 -10.90 -11.56
N GLN A 189 -1.83 -12.04 -11.84
CA GLN A 189 -2.20 -12.39 -13.22
C GLN A 189 -3.04 -11.29 -13.85
N LYS A 190 -4.07 -10.79 -13.13
CA LYS A 190 -4.88 -9.66 -13.61
C LYS A 190 -4.05 -8.40 -13.82
N ILE A 191 -3.14 -8.06 -12.90
CA ILE A 191 -2.28 -6.87 -13.03
C ILE A 191 -1.48 -6.91 -14.34
N LEU A 192 -0.95 -8.07 -14.71
CA LEU A 192 -0.18 -8.25 -15.94
C LEU A 192 -1.07 -8.29 -17.19
N ASP A 193 -2.12 -9.11 -17.18
CA ASP A 193 -2.99 -9.33 -18.35
C ASP A 193 -3.83 -8.10 -18.69
N TYR A 194 -4.25 -7.33 -17.68
CA TYR A 194 -5.14 -6.18 -17.80
C TYR A 194 -4.32 -4.89 -17.91
N LYS A 195 -2.99 -5.00 -17.93
CA LYS A 195 -2.06 -3.87 -18.05
C LYS A 195 -2.35 -2.80 -16.97
N ILE A 196 -2.61 -3.25 -15.74
CA ILE A 196 -3.04 -2.38 -14.63
C ILE A 196 -1.99 -1.33 -14.28
N ILE A 197 -0.70 -1.70 -14.18
CA ILE A 197 0.38 -0.75 -13.91
C ILE A 197 0.47 0.35 -15.00
N PRO A 198 0.53 0.02 -16.31
CA PRO A 198 0.43 1.03 -17.36
C PRO A 198 -0.83 1.90 -17.26
N LEU A 199 -1.98 1.29 -16.94
CA LEU A 199 -3.23 2.02 -16.78
C LEU A 199 -3.23 2.96 -15.56
N MET A 200 -2.56 2.58 -14.47
CA MET A 200 -2.33 3.46 -13.32
C MET A 200 -1.52 4.71 -13.71
N ASP A 201 -0.51 4.54 -14.57
CA ASP A 201 0.30 5.67 -15.07
C ASP A 201 -0.52 6.61 -15.96
N LEU A 202 -1.41 6.06 -16.80
CA LEU A 202 -2.36 6.83 -17.61
C LEU A 202 -3.39 7.56 -16.73
N ILE A 203 -3.90 6.94 -15.67
CA ILE A 203 -4.78 7.60 -14.67
C ILE A 203 -4.03 8.70 -13.91
N GLY A 204 -2.74 8.49 -13.61
CA GLY A 204 -1.87 9.51 -13.05
C GLY A 204 -1.73 10.72 -13.98
N TRP A 205 -1.58 10.48 -15.29
CA TRP A 205 -1.59 11.54 -16.30
C TRP A 205 -2.94 12.27 -16.36
N GLU A 206 -4.07 11.56 -16.28
CA GLU A 206 -5.40 12.18 -16.23
C GLU A 206 -5.54 13.16 -15.06
N GLN A 207 -5.06 12.75 -13.88
CA GLN A 207 -5.08 13.56 -12.65
C GLN A 207 -4.25 14.84 -12.82
N LEU A 208 -3.04 14.73 -13.36
CA LEU A 208 -2.12 15.86 -13.52
C LEU A 208 -2.59 16.88 -14.55
N ASN A 209 -3.24 16.42 -15.62
CA ASN A 209 -3.70 17.29 -16.70
C ASN A 209 -5.15 17.73 -16.54
N ASN A 210 -5.86 17.19 -15.53
CA ASN A 210 -7.29 17.36 -15.34
C ASN A 210 -8.08 17.04 -16.63
N GLN A 211 -7.71 15.94 -17.30
CA GLN A 211 -8.32 15.45 -18.53
C GLN A 211 -8.68 13.98 -18.38
N LYS A 212 -9.79 13.54 -18.98
CA LYS A 212 -10.12 12.12 -19.08
C LYS A 212 -9.75 11.58 -20.45
N ILE A 213 -9.00 10.48 -20.45
CA ILE A 213 -8.65 9.75 -21.67
C ILE A 213 -9.88 8.91 -22.05
N PRO A 214 -10.40 9.04 -23.28
CA PRO A 214 -11.52 8.22 -23.70
C PRO A 214 -11.17 6.71 -23.68
N TYR A 215 -12.07 5.86 -23.20
CA TYR A 215 -11.84 4.41 -23.13
C TYR A 215 -11.41 3.74 -24.45
N PRO A 216 -11.91 4.16 -25.64
CA PRO A 216 -11.40 3.62 -26.91
C PRO A 216 -9.93 3.97 -27.16
N VAL A 217 -9.44 5.12 -26.66
CA VAL A 217 -8.01 5.49 -26.73
C VAL A 217 -7.21 4.61 -25.79
N LEU A 218 -7.65 4.43 -24.55
CA LEU A 218 -7.02 3.54 -23.57
C LEU A 218 -6.90 2.10 -24.12
N ALA A 219 -7.98 1.56 -24.70
CA ALA A 219 -7.96 0.23 -25.31
C ALA A 219 -6.92 0.13 -26.43
N GLY A 220 -6.87 1.12 -27.33
CA GLY A 220 -5.94 1.13 -28.45
C GLY A 220 -4.47 1.22 -28.04
N ILE A 221 -4.14 2.00 -27.01
CA ILE A 221 -2.75 2.15 -26.55
C ILE A 221 -2.28 1.01 -25.64
N LEU A 222 -3.17 0.41 -24.85
CA LEU A 222 -2.85 -0.71 -23.96
C LEU A 222 -2.83 -2.06 -24.68
N HIS A 223 -3.67 -2.21 -25.70
CA HIS A 223 -3.86 -3.44 -26.46
C HIS A 223 -3.82 -3.16 -27.98
N PRO A 224 -2.64 -2.76 -28.52
CA PRO A 224 -2.50 -2.44 -29.94
C PRO A 224 -2.67 -3.67 -30.85
N ASP A 225 -2.40 -4.87 -30.35
CA ASP A 225 -2.67 -6.11 -31.10
C ASP A 225 -4.15 -6.47 -30.97
N MET A 226 -4.88 -6.35 -32.09
CA MET A 226 -6.32 -6.66 -32.18
C MET A 226 -6.67 -8.13 -31.89
N ARG A 227 -5.68 -9.02 -31.75
CA ARG A 227 -5.88 -10.39 -31.27
C ARG A 227 -6.20 -10.45 -29.78
N TYR A 228 -5.94 -9.39 -29.02
CA TYR A 228 -6.35 -9.31 -27.61
C TYR A 228 -7.81 -8.88 -27.50
N ALA A 229 -8.59 -9.64 -26.74
CA ALA A 229 -10.04 -9.46 -26.58
C ALA A 229 -10.45 -8.26 -25.68
N ARG A 230 -9.54 -7.32 -25.42
CA ARG A 230 -9.73 -6.21 -24.46
C ARG A 230 -10.05 -4.91 -25.20
N GLY A 231 -11.33 -4.68 -25.41
CA GLY A 231 -11.86 -3.47 -26.03
C GLY A 231 -12.27 -2.39 -25.02
N SER A 232 -12.88 -1.33 -25.54
CA SER A 232 -13.33 -0.18 -24.74
C SER A 232 -14.31 -0.55 -23.62
N GLU A 233 -15.11 -1.60 -23.80
CA GLU A 233 -16.08 -2.06 -22.79
C GLU A 233 -15.37 -2.70 -21.59
N GLN A 234 -14.40 -3.60 -21.84
CA GLN A 234 -13.61 -4.23 -20.79
C GLN A 234 -12.81 -3.19 -19.99
N ILE A 235 -12.23 -2.20 -20.68
CA ILE A 235 -11.54 -1.10 -20.02
C ILE A 235 -12.49 -0.35 -19.08
N LYS A 236 -13.67 0.04 -19.58
CA LYS A 236 -14.65 0.82 -18.81
C LYS A 236 -15.20 0.06 -17.61
N ASP A 237 -15.59 -1.19 -17.82
CA ASP A 237 -16.40 -1.93 -16.85
C ASP A 237 -15.53 -2.76 -15.88
N THR A 238 -14.24 -2.97 -16.19
CA THR A 238 -13.36 -3.84 -15.38
C THR A 238 -11.97 -3.24 -15.15
N ASP A 239 -11.20 -2.96 -16.20
CA ASP A 239 -9.76 -2.70 -16.04
C ASP A 239 -9.49 -1.33 -15.40
N TYR A 240 -10.20 -0.29 -15.85
CA TYR A 240 -10.09 1.07 -15.30
C TYR A 240 -10.57 1.15 -13.85
N PRO A 241 -11.77 0.63 -13.47
CA PRO A 241 -12.16 0.58 -12.06
C PRO A 241 -11.12 -0.13 -11.19
N LEU A 242 -10.57 -1.26 -11.64
CA LEU A 242 -9.55 -1.99 -10.89
C LEU A 242 -8.27 -1.18 -10.68
N ALA A 243 -7.74 -0.55 -11.73
CA ALA A 243 -6.55 0.31 -11.64
C ALA A 243 -6.80 1.54 -10.76
N TYR A 244 -7.98 2.16 -10.89
CA TYR A 244 -8.37 3.29 -10.07
C TYR A 244 -8.51 2.91 -8.58
N ASP A 245 -9.11 1.76 -8.28
CA ASP A 245 -9.23 1.25 -6.91
C ASP A 245 -7.87 0.94 -6.30
N PHE A 246 -6.91 0.40 -7.06
CA PHE A 246 -5.54 0.25 -6.58
C PHE A 246 -4.95 1.58 -6.09
N LEU A 247 -5.15 2.65 -6.87
CA LEU A 247 -4.64 3.98 -6.58
C LEU A 247 -5.37 4.67 -5.41
N ASN A 248 -6.69 4.49 -5.32
CA ASN A 248 -7.56 5.33 -4.50
C ASN A 248 -8.13 4.61 -3.26
N ASN A 249 -8.29 3.29 -3.29
CA ASN A 249 -8.89 2.53 -2.19
C ASN A 249 -7.80 1.92 -1.28
N ASP A 250 -7.74 2.39 -0.03
CA ASP A 250 -6.80 1.90 0.98
C ASP A 250 -6.86 0.39 1.21
N ASN A 251 -8.02 -0.24 1.03
CA ASN A 251 -8.16 -1.68 1.25
C ASN A 251 -7.35 -2.49 0.24
N TYR A 252 -7.18 -2.01 -1.00
CA TYR A 252 -6.36 -2.68 -2.01
C TYR A 252 -4.89 -2.69 -1.60
N PHE A 253 -4.37 -1.55 -1.13
CA PHE A 253 -3.00 -1.46 -0.61
C PHE A 253 -2.79 -2.33 0.64
N LYS A 254 -3.73 -2.28 1.61
CA LYS A 254 -3.66 -3.12 2.81
C LYS A 254 -3.70 -4.60 2.45
N SER A 255 -4.49 -5.00 1.46
CA SER A 255 -4.60 -6.38 1.00
C SER A 255 -3.34 -6.84 0.27
N LEU A 256 -2.73 -5.96 -0.56
CA LEU A 256 -1.42 -6.18 -1.18
C LEU A 256 -0.32 -6.35 -0.12
N ASN A 257 -0.26 -5.47 0.89
CA ASN A 257 0.74 -5.54 1.95
C ASN A 257 0.57 -6.82 2.80
N ASP A 258 -0.67 -7.20 3.15
CA ASP A 258 -0.94 -8.49 3.80
C ASP A 258 -0.42 -9.68 2.97
N PHE A 259 -0.67 -9.67 1.66
CA PHE A 259 -0.17 -10.72 0.77
C PHE A 259 1.36 -10.75 0.77
N PHE A 260 2.02 -9.59 0.65
CA PHE A 260 3.46 -9.48 0.61
C PHE A 260 4.11 -9.98 1.91
N ILE A 261 3.61 -9.55 3.08
CA ILE A 261 4.11 -9.99 4.38
C ILE A 261 3.98 -11.51 4.53
N LYS A 262 2.84 -12.09 4.15
CA LYS A 262 2.63 -13.56 4.22
C LYS A 262 3.56 -14.33 3.28
N ASN A 263 3.93 -13.74 2.15
CA ASN A 263 4.74 -14.38 1.12
C ASN A 263 6.18 -13.83 1.09
N MET A 264 6.67 -13.27 2.20
CA MET A 264 8.00 -12.65 2.26
C MET A 264 9.13 -13.64 1.96
N HIS A 265 8.93 -14.92 2.23
CA HIS A 265 9.87 -16.01 1.92
C HIS A 265 10.09 -16.23 0.41
N VAL A 266 9.18 -15.77 -0.46
CA VAL A 266 9.31 -15.81 -1.94
C VAL A 266 9.44 -14.42 -2.55
N LYS A 267 9.85 -13.41 -1.77
CA LYS A 267 9.91 -12.01 -2.24
C LYS A 267 10.86 -11.81 -3.45
N SER A 268 11.91 -12.62 -3.55
CA SER A 268 12.89 -12.59 -4.65
C SER A 268 12.51 -13.49 -5.82
N SER A 269 11.44 -14.28 -5.72
CA SER A 269 10.96 -15.13 -6.82
C SER A 269 10.34 -14.27 -7.93
N ASN A 270 10.48 -14.73 -9.17
CA ASN A 270 9.87 -14.08 -10.33
C ASN A 270 8.33 -14.11 -10.20
N ILE A 271 7.66 -13.06 -10.66
CA ILE A 271 6.20 -12.95 -10.50
C ILE A 271 5.43 -14.07 -11.18
N ILE A 272 5.90 -14.58 -12.32
CA ILE A 272 5.23 -15.65 -13.05
C ILE A 272 5.25 -16.92 -12.19
N GLU A 273 6.37 -17.21 -11.53
CA GLU A 273 6.47 -18.32 -10.57
C GLU A 273 5.49 -18.11 -9.41
N VAL A 274 5.48 -16.91 -8.81
CA VAL A 274 4.57 -16.57 -7.71
C VAL A 274 3.11 -16.72 -8.11
N ILE A 275 2.73 -16.35 -9.34
CA ILE A 275 1.36 -16.56 -9.84
C ILE A 275 1.03 -18.05 -9.91
N THR A 276 1.98 -18.89 -10.33
CA THR A 276 1.79 -20.34 -10.45
C THR A 276 1.78 -21.09 -9.10
N MET A 277 2.25 -20.48 -8.01
CA MET A 277 2.30 -21.07 -6.66
C MET A 277 0.92 -21.34 -6.01
N ASN A 278 -0.17 -21.29 -6.78
CA ASN A 278 -1.59 -21.49 -6.44
C ASN A 278 -1.88 -22.18 -5.10
N ASP A 279 -2.82 -21.60 -4.33
CA ASP A 279 -3.35 -21.95 -3.00
C ASP A 279 -3.47 -23.46 -2.70
N LYS A 280 -2.37 -24.20 -2.58
CA LYS A 280 -2.40 -25.50 -1.92
C LYS A 280 -2.71 -25.19 -0.46
N PRO A 281 -3.82 -25.71 0.12
CA PRO A 281 -4.02 -25.60 1.54
C PRO A 281 -2.76 -26.14 2.21
N GLU A 282 -2.22 -25.40 3.19
CA GLU A 282 -1.14 -25.91 4.02
C GLU A 282 -1.44 -27.37 4.35
N PRO A 283 -0.49 -28.31 4.18
CA PRO A 283 -0.72 -29.66 4.63
C PRO A 283 -1.06 -29.56 6.11
N LYS A 284 -2.31 -29.88 6.47
CA LYS A 284 -2.76 -29.94 7.87
C LYS A 284 -1.64 -30.62 8.63
N LYS A 285 -1.01 -29.91 9.58
CA LYS A 285 -0.04 -30.51 10.50
C LYS A 285 -0.69 -31.80 10.97
N LYS A 286 -0.12 -32.96 10.61
CA LYS A 286 -0.60 -34.25 11.07
C LYS A 286 -0.58 -34.16 12.59
N THR A 287 -1.74 -34.04 13.21
CA THR A 287 -1.92 -34.33 14.62
C THR A 287 -1.41 -35.74 14.77
N ARG A 288 -0.27 -35.89 15.46
CA ARG A 288 0.18 -37.20 15.92
C ARG A 288 -0.97 -37.74 16.77
N GLU A 289 -1.66 -38.76 16.27
CA GLU A 289 -2.48 -39.61 17.11
C GLU A 289 -1.56 -40.23 18.16
N SER A 290 -1.68 -39.75 19.39
CA SER A 290 -1.15 -40.43 20.57
C SER A 290 -2.00 -41.69 20.79
N ARG A 291 -1.39 -42.84 20.54
CA ARG A 291 -1.73 -44.06 21.27
C ARG A 291 -1.11 -44.00 22.66
#